data_AF-A0A238KYQ7-F1
#
_entry.id   AF-A0A238KYQ7-F1
#
_cell.length_a   1.000
_cell.length_b   1.000
_cell.length_c   1.000
_cell.angle_alpha   90.00
_cell.angle_beta   90.00
_cell.angle_gamma   90.00
#
_symmetry.space_group_name_H-M   'P 1'
#
loop_
_entity.id
_entity.type
_entity.pdbx_description
1 polymer ?
#
loop_
_entity_poly.entity_id
_entity_poly.type
_entity_poly.pdbx_seq_one_letter_code
_entity_poly.pdbx_strand_id
1 'polypeptide(L)'
;MISKTLILTVFLTGMASFAAACIDDFNEGKAFHNQGVANNNEASKLYQWVTDNDSDLSSSQYCAHITDIRKFYSEASYSFRRAVETLDKAASQCRGDNRTVVINTRSLSANNLQHTLTDGEMIQGLFYEYCS
;
A
#
# COMPACT_ATOMS: atom_id res chain seq x y z
N MET A 1 -47.37 -19.51 -3.35
CA MET A 1 -47.21 -18.45 -2.32
C MET A 1 -45.79 -18.55 -1.77
N ILE A 2 -44.87 -17.69 -2.22
CA ILE A 2 -43.51 -17.64 -1.65
C ILE A 2 -43.66 -17.06 -0.24
N SER A 3 -43.29 -17.86 0.77
CA SER A 3 -43.44 -17.50 2.18
C SER A 3 -42.64 -16.24 2.51
N LYS A 4 -43.30 -15.21 3.04
CA LYS A 4 -42.67 -13.94 3.48
C LYS A 4 -41.50 -14.19 4.45
N THR A 5 -41.56 -15.29 5.20
CA THR A 5 -40.49 -15.74 6.10
C THR A 5 -39.22 -16.13 5.35
N LEU A 6 -39.34 -16.78 4.19
CA LEU A 6 -38.17 -17.19 3.39
C LEU A 6 -37.44 -15.98 2.79
N ILE A 7 -38.18 -14.96 2.36
CA ILE A 7 -37.62 -13.72 1.82
C ILE A 7 -36.87 -12.93 2.90
N LEU A 8 -37.44 -12.86 4.11
CA LEU A 8 -36.82 -12.11 5.22
C LEU A 8 -35.51 -12.75 5.69
N THR A 9 -35.44 -14.09 5.77
CA THR A 9 -34.23 -14.79 6.19
C THR A 9 -33.11 -14.67 5.16
N VAL A 10 -33.41 -14.74 3.86
CA VAL A 10 -32.41 -14.54 2.78
C VAL A 10 -31.89 -13.10 2.75
N PHE A 11 -32.75 -12.11 3.01
CA PHE A 11 -32.31 -10.72 3.09
C PHE A 11 -31.40 -10.46 4.30
N LEU A 12 -31.72 -11.01 5.47
CA LEU A 12 -30.94 -10.85 6.69
C LEU A 12 -29.57 -11.55 6.61
N THR A 13 -29.49 -12.76 6.06
CA THR A 13 -28.21 -13.47 5.88
C THR A 13 -27.34 -12.82 4.81
N GLY A 14 -27.94 -12.32 3.73
CA GLY A 14 -27.24 -11.56 2.70
C GLY A 14 -26.63 -10.27 3.24
N MET A 15 -27.37 -9.49 4.05
CA MET A 15 -26.84 -8.24 4.62
C MET A 15 -25.69 -8.46 5.62
N ALA A 16 -25.73 -9.54 6.40
CA ALA A 16 -24.67 -9.89 7.33
C ALA A 16 -23.36 -10.28 6.61
N SER A 17 -23.44 -10.98 5.47
CA SER A 17 -22.26 -11.39 4.71
C SER A 17 -21.56 -10.24 4.00
N PHE A 18 -22.30 -9.22 3.53
CA PHE A 18 -21.70 -8.01 2.95
C PHE A 18 -20.93 -7.18 3.98
N ALA A 19 -21.40 -7.12 5.23
CA ALA A 19 -20.70 -6.42 6.30
C ALA A 19 -19.39 -7.14 6.70
N ALA A 20 -19.39 -8.48 6.73
CA ALA A 20 -18.19 -9.27 7.02
C ALA A 20 -17.14 -9.12 5.91
N ALA A 21 -17.53 -9.29 4.65
CA ALA A 21 -16.61 -9.12 3.51
C ALA A 21 -15.98 -7.72 3.45
N CYS A 22 -16.79 -6.68 3.72
CA CYS A 22 -16.32 -5.29 3.82
C CYS A 22 -15.19 -5.14 4.85
N ILE A 23 -15.35 -5.73 6.04
CA ILE A 23 -14.37 -5.62 7.14
C ILE A 23 -13.10 -6.40 6.81
N ASP A 24 -13.22 -7.61 6.25
CA ASP A 24 -12.08 -8.45 5.90
C ASP A 24 -11.21 -7.80 4.83
N ASP A 25 -11.80 -7.37 3.70
CA ASP A 25 -11.09 -6.67 2.63
C ASP A 25 -10.50 -5.34 3.13
N PHE A 26 -11.22 -4.60 3.99
CA PHE A 26 -10.69 -3.36 4.57
C PHE A 26 -9.45 -3.62 5.45
N ASN A 27 -9.48 -4.65 6.29
CA ASN A 27 -8.36 -5.01 7.15
C ASN A 27 -7.15 -5.49 6.35
N GLU A 28 -7.37 -6.28 5.29
CA GLU A 28 -6.32 -6.71 4.37
C GLU A 28 -5.70 -5.50 3.64
N GLY A 29 -6.53 -4.60 3.10
CA GLY A 29 -6.07 -3.38 2.44
C GLY A 29 -5.26 -2.48 3.38
N LYS A 30 -5.67 -2.35 4.63
CA LYS A 30 -4.94 -1.63 5.68
C LYS A 30 -3.61 -2.31 6.03
N ALA A 31 -3.55 -3.63 6.06
CA ALA A 31 -2.30 -4.36 6.28
C ALA A 31 -1.28 -4.08 5.17
N PHE A 32 -1.72 -4.12 3.91
CA PHE A 32 -0.88 -3.73 2.78
C PHE A 32 -0.45 -2.26 2.85
N HIS A 33 -1.35 -1.35 3.23
CA HIS A 33 -1.00 0.06 3.43
C HIS A 33 0.13 0.22 4.47
N ASN A 34 -0.01 -0.42 5.62
CA ASN A 34 0.97 -0.35 6.70
C ASN A 34 2.32 -0.94 6.28
N GLN A 35 2.32 -2.05 5.53
CA GLN A 35 3.54 -2.63 4.97
C GLN A 35 4.20 -1.67 3.97
N GLY A 36 3.41 -1.01 3.13
CA GLY A 36 3.90 0.02 2.22
C GLY A 36 4.59 1.16 2.95
N VAL A 37 3.97 1.67 4.02
CA VAL A 37 4.55 2.72 4.88
C VAL A 37 5.85 2.26 5.53
N ALA A 38 5.90 1.02 6.04
CA ALA A 38 7.10 0.49 6.67
C ALA A 38 8.27 0.45 5.68
N ASN A 39 8.07 -0.14 4.50
CA ASN A 39 9.10 -0.22 3.46
C ASN A 39 9.51 1.16 2.94
N ASN A 40 8.56 2.08 2.75
CA ASN A 40 8.87 3.43 2.31
C ASN A 40 9.73 4.18 3.35
N ASN A 41 9.39 4.04 4.63
CA ASN A 41 10.16 4.66 5.71
C ASN A 41 11.57 4.08 5.81
N GLU A 42 11.75 2.77 5.65
CA GLU A 42 13.09 2.18 5.63
C GLU A 42 13.91 2.65 4.41
N ALA A 43 13.28 2.77 3.24
CA ALA A 43 13.92 3.33 2.05
C ALA A 43 14.39 4.77 2.29
N SER A 44 13.52 5.64 2.80
CA SER A 44 13.82 7.05 3.08
C SER A 44 14.91 7.21 4.15
N LYS A 45 14.87 6.41 5.24
CA LYS A 45 15.93 6.43 6.27
C LYS A 45 17.27 6.03 5.70
N LEU A 46 17.31 4.95 4.92
CA LEU A 46 18.55 4.47 4.32
C LEU A 46 19.08 5.47 3.29
N TYR A 47 18.21 6.06 2.47
CA TYR A 47 18.59 7.11 1.52
C TYR A 47 19.19 8.34 2.23
N GLN A 48 18.55 8.81 3.29
CA GLN A 48 19.08 9.92 4.08
C GLN A 48 20.44 9.57 4.67
N TRP A 49 20.58 8.38 5.26
CA TRP A 49 21.85 7.93 5.82
C TRP A 49 22.97 7.83 4.78
N VAL A 50 22.69 7.28 3.60
CA VAL A 50 23.66 7.21 2.49
C VAL A 50 24.07 8.62 2.06
N THR A 51 23.12 9.53 1.94
CA THR A 51 23.38 10.93 1.56
C THR A 51 24.25 11.64 2.60
N ASP A 52 23.96 11.44 3.88
CA ASP A 52 24.70 12.07 4.99
C ASP A 52 26.14 11.52 5.15
N ASN A 53 26.40 10.30 4.66
CA ASN A 53 27.67 9.60 4.81
C ASN A 53 28.38 9.33 3.47
N ASP A 54 27.96 9.98 2.38
CA ASP A 54 28.44 9.69 1.03
C ASP A 54 29.98 9.76 0.91
N SER A 55 30.60 10.75 1.55
CA SER A 55 32.07 10.93 1.56
C SER A 55 32.83 9.79 2.22
N ASP A 56 32.17 9.03 3.09
CA ASP A 56 32.76 7.96 3.89
C ASP A 56 32.51 6.58 3.26
N LEU A 57 31.68 6.51 2.22
CA LEU A 57 31.37 5.28 1.50
C LEU A 57 32.32 5.09 0.31
N SER A 58 32.84 3.87 0.17
CA SER A 58 33.39 3.47 -1.13
C SER A 58 32.27 3.33 -2.16
N SER A 59 32.61 3.45 -3.45
CA SER A 59 31.63 3.31 -4.53
C SER A 59 30.87 1.97 -4.47
N SER A 60 31.53 0.88 -4.07
CA SER A 60 30.87 -0.43 -3.93
C SER A 60 29.85 -0.45 -2.78
N GLN A 61 30.16 0.19 -1.65
CA GLN A 61 29.23 0.31 -0.53
C GLN A 61 28.04 1.20 -0.88
N TYR A 62 28.31 2.36 -1.49
CA TYR A 62 27.26 3.25 -1.99
C TYR A 62 26.28 2.49 -2.88
N CYS A 63 26.81 1.73 -3.85
CA CYS A 63 25.99 0.96 -4.78
C CYS A 63 25.19 -0.19 -4.16
N ALA A 64 25.74 -0.85 -3.14
CA ALA A 64 24.99 -1.82 -2.37
C ALA A 64 23.78 -1.15 -1.70
N HIS A 65 23.99 0.00 -1.05
CA HIS A 65 22.89 0.71 -0.38
C HIS A 65 21.84 1.26 -1.36
N ILE A 66 22.25 1.84 -2.49
CA ILE A 66 21.29 2.27 -3.54
C ILE A 66 20.47 1.08 -4.05
N THR A 67 21.08 -0.10 -4.19
CA THR A 67 20.35 -1.32 -4.57
C THR A 67 19.30 -1.70 -3.53
N ASP A 68 19.64 -1.64 -2.25
CA ASP A 68 18.71 -1.92 -1.15
C ASP A 68 17.57 -0.88 -1.09
N ILE A 69 17.88 0.40 -1.25
CA ILE A 69 16.89 1.48 -1.30
C ILE A 69 15.90 1.25 -2.45
N ARG A 70 16.38 0.89 -3.65
CA ARG A 70 15.52 0.55 -4.81
C ARG A 70 14.59 -0.59 -4.49
N LYS A 71 15.09 -1.63 -3.82
CA LYS A 71 14.30 -2.77 -3.42
C LYS A 71 13.18 -2.34 -2.46
N PHE A 72 13.50 -1.56 -1.42
CA PHE A 72 12.48 -1.10 -0.47
C PHE A 72 11.41 -0.21 -1.13
N TYR A 73 11.77 0.74 -1.99
CA TYR A 73 10.79 1.54 -2.73
C TYR A 73 9.92 0.70 -3.69
N SER A 74 10.51 -0.33 -4.32
CA SER A 74 9.77 -1.28 -5.16
C SER A 74 8.74 -2.08 -4.34
N GLU A 75 9.16 -2.60 -3.18
CA GLU A 75 8.26 -3.32 -2.27
C GLU A 75 7.18 -2.41 -1.69
N ALA A 76 7.50 -1.18 -1.34
CA ALA A 76 6.53 -0.18 -0.89
C ALA A 76 5.48 0.10 -1.97
N SER A 77 5.92 0.31 -3.22
CA SER A 77 5.04 0.56 -4.37
C SER A 77 4.13 -0.65 -4.65
N TYR A 78 4.66 -1.87 -4.51
CA TYR A 78 3.85 -3.08 -4.60
C TYR A 78 2.77 -3.10 -3.52
N SER A 79 3.13 -2.89 -2.26
CA SER A 79 2.20 -2.90 -1.13
C SER A 79 1.13 -1.82 -1.26
N PHE A 80 1.47 -0.58 -1.62
CA PHE A 80 0.45 0.47 -1.80
C PHE A 80 -0.50 0.19 -2.95
N ARG A 81 -0.02 -0.39 -4.07
CA ARG A 81 -0.89 -0.82 -5.17
C ARG A 81 -1.85 -1.92 -4.72
N ARG A 82 -1.37 -2.93 -3.98
CA ARG A 82 -2.22 -3.97 -3.39
C ARG A 82 -3.24 -3.39 -2.41
N ALA A 83 -2.84 -2.42 -1.59
CA ALA A 83 -3.76 -1.71 -0.71
C ALA A 83 -4.87 -1.02 -1.51
N VAL A 84 -4.54 -0.28 -2.57
CA VAL A 84 -5.54 0.39 -3.44
C VAL A 84 -6.49 -0.63 -4.06
N GLU A 85 -5.99 -1.71 -4.64
CA GLU A 85 -6.80 -2.75 -5.27
C GLU A 85 -7.77 -3.42 -4.29
N THR A 86 -7.29 -3.77 -3.08
CA THR A 86 -8.13 -4.41 -2.06
C THR A 86 -9.14 -3.41 -1.47
N LEU A 87 -8.74 -2.16 -1.24
CA LEU A 87 -9.65 -1.13 -0.71
C LEU A 87 -10.71 -0.72 -1.74
N ASP A 88 -10.43 -0.79 -3.04
CA ASP A 88 -11.45 -0.59 -4.09
C ASP A 88 -12.53 -1.70 -4.03
N LYS A 89 -12.12 -2.95 -3.75
CA LYS A 89 -13.08 -4.04 -3.50
C LYS A 89 -13.91 -3.78 -2.25
N ALA A 90 -13.26 -3.45 -1.12
CA ALA A 90 -13.96 -3.11 0.12
C ALA A 90 -14.95 -1.96 -0.09
N ALA A 91 -14.59 -0.92 -0.85
CA ALA A 91 -15.45 0.24 -1.11
C ALA A 91 -16.73 -0.12 -1.89
N SER A 92 -16.72 -1.19 -2.68
CA SER A 92 -17.89 -1.70 -3.40
C SER A 92 -18.86 -2.46 -2.47
N GLN A 93 -18.36 -3.04 -1.38
CA GLN A 93 -19.10 -3.86 -0.43
C GLN A 93 -19.62 -3.05 0.77
N CYS A 94 -18.78 -2.15 1.29
CA CYS A 94 -19.13 -1.30 2.43
C CYS A 94 -20.26 -0.30 2.09
N ARG A 95 -20.94 0.18 3.13
CA ARG A 95 -22.04 1.15 3.06
C ARG A 95 -21.90 2.22 4.15
N GLY A 96 -22.57 3.35 3.96
CA GLY A 96 -22.58 4.46 4.94
C GLY A 96 -21.17 4.95 5.30
N ASP A 97 -20.97 5.27 6.57
CA ASP A 97 -19.72 5.83 7.09
C ASP A 97 -18.52 4.89 6.90
N ASN A 98 -18.73 3.57 6.99
CA ASN A 98 -17.66 2.58 6.75
C ASN A 98 -17.11 2.70 5.33
N ARG A 99 -17.97 2.94 4.33
CA ARG A 99 -17.53 3.16 2.95
C ARG A 99 -16.70 4.43 2.81
N THR A 100 -17.07 5.50 3.50
CA THR A 100 -16.31 6.75 3.52
C THR A 100 -14.91 6.54 4.09
N VAL A 101 -14.79 5.79 5.19
CA VAL A 101 -13.48 5.45 5.79
C VAL A 101 -12.61 4.67 4.79
N VAL A 102 -13.16 3.64 4.14
CA VAL A 102 -12.43 2.83 3.15
C VAL A 102 -11.92 3.69 1.99
N ILE A 103 -12.77 4.56 1.44
CA ILE A 103 -12.40 5.47 0.35
C ILE A 103 -11.27 6.42 0.78
N ASN A 104 -11.33 6.96 2.00
CA ASN A 104 -10.28 7.83 2.52
C ASN A 104 -8.95 7.08 2.66
N THR A 105 -8.97 5.85 3.20
CA THR A 105 -7.76 5.00 3.30
C THR A 105 -7.21 4.62 1.93
N ARG A 106 -8.09 4.37 0.95
CA ARG A 106 -7.71 4.10 -0.44
C ARG A 106 -7.02 5.30 -1.07
N SER A 107 -7.57 6.50 -0.91
CA SER A 107 -6.98 7.75 -1.40
C SER A 107 -5.62 8.01 -0.77
N LEU A 108 -5.47 7.76 0.52
CA LEU A 108 -4.16 7.86 1.20
C LEU A 108 -3.14 6.87 0.61
N SER A 109 -3.55 5.62 0.38
CA SER A 109 -2.69 4.61 -0.26
C SER A 109 -2.29 5.00 -1.68
N ALA A 110 -3.21 5.60 -2.45
CA ALA A 110 -2.94 6.06 -3.81
C ALA A 110 -1.95 7.24 -3.83
N ASN A 111 -2.09 8.20 -2.91
CA ASN A 111 -1.14 9.31 -2.78
C ASN A 111 0.26 8.79 -2.41
N ASN A 112 0.33 7.89 -1.41
CA ASN A 112 1.60 7.29 -1.03
C ASN A 112 2.24 6.49 -2.18
N LEU A 113 1.43 5.76 -2.96
CA LEU A 113 1.93 5.07 -4.16
C LEU A 113 2.56 6.05 -5.14
N GLN A 114 1.91 7.17 -5.43
CA GLN A 114 2.44 8.17 -6.36
C GLN A 114 3.78 8.73 -5.87
N HIS A 115 3.88 9.11 -4.59
CA HIS A 115 5.14 9.58 -4.01
C HIS A 115 6.24 8.51 -4.06
N THR A 116 5.91 7.27 -3.69
CA THR A 116 6.85 6.14 -3.68
C THR A 116 7.40 5.85 -5.09
N LEU A 117 6.56 5.97 -6.12
CA LEU A 117 6.99 5.78 -7.50
C LEU A 117 7.96 6.89 -7.94
N THR A 118 7.67 8.14 -7.62
CA THR A 118 8.56 9.27 -7.92
C THR A 118 9.92 9.12 -7.23
N ASP A 119 9.93 8.77 -5.95
CA ASP A 119 11.18 8.50 -5.22
C ASP A 119 11.92 7.31 -5.85
N GLY A 120 11.21 6.23 -6.18
CA GLY A 120 11.78 5.05 -6.82
C GLY A 120 12.45 5.35 -8.16
N GLU A 121 11.86 6.22 -8.98
CA GLU A 121 12.45 6.70 -10.25
C GLU A 121 13.72 7.51 -10.01
N MET A 122 13.75 8.38 -9.00
CA MET A 122 14.95 9.12 -8.63
C MET A 122 16.09 8.18 -8.22
N ILE A 123 15.82 7.21 -7.33
CA ILE A 123 16.85 6.24 -6.91
C ILE A 123 17.29 5.34 -8.08
N GLN A 124 16.38 5.01 -8.99
CA GLN A 124 16.72 4.29 -10.21
C GLN A 124 17.73 5.07 -11.08
N GLY A 125 17.58 6.39 -11.17
CA GLY A 125 18.53 7.28 -11.83
C GLY A 125 19.92 7.23 -11.17
N LEU A 126 19.98 7.40 -9.85
CA LEU A 126 21.24 7.32 -9.09
C LEU A 126 21.96 5.98 -9.30
N PHE A 127 21.22 4.88 -9.34
CA PHE A 127 21.82 3.58 -9.62
C PHE A 127 22.50 3.51 -10.99
N TYR A 128 21.88 4.06 -12.04
CA TYR A 128 22.49 4.07 -13.36
C TYR A 128 23.67 5.03 -13.47
N GLU A 129 23.66 6.12 -12.68
CA GLU A 129 24.76 7.07 -12.70
C GLU A 129 26.01 6.53 -11.99
N TYR A 130 25.83 5.89 -10.84
CA TYR A 130 26.94 5.55 -9.94
C TYR A 130 27.29 4.06 -9.90
N CYS A 131 26.40 3.17 -10.38
CA CYS A 131 26.48 1.74 -10.07
C CYS A 131 26.35 0.79 -11.27
N SER A 132 26.18 1.31 -12.48
CA SER A 132 26.11 0.51 -13.72
C SER A 132 27.35 0.66 -14.60
#